data_AF-A0A848Y5U4-F1
#
_entry.id   AF-A0A848Y5U4-F1
#
_cell.length_a   1.000
_cell.length_b   1.000
_cell.length_c   1.000
_cell.angle_alpha   90.00
_cell.angle_beta   90.00
_cell.angle_gamma   90.00
#
_symmetry.space_group_name_H-M   'P 1'
#
loop_
_entity.id
_entity.type
_entity.pdbx_description
1 polymer ?
#
loop_
_entity_poly.entity_id
_entity_poly.type
_entity_poly.pdbx_seq_one_letter_code
_entity_poly.pdbx_strand_id
1 'polypeptide(L)' 'MAVLNDTTDTLSLLKTRRSTVAKAMVPPGPSPEQTQELLEIAARVPDHGKLAPWRFILFEG' A
#
# COMPACT_ATOMS: atom_id res chain seq x y z
N MET A 1 -12.31 20.47 5.91
CA MET A 1 -10.93 19.98 5.71
C MET A 1 -11.02 18.70 4.92
N ALA A 2 -10.16 18.46 3.92
CA ALA A 2 -10.17 17.20 3.19
C ALA A 2 -9.78 16.05 4.12
N VAL A 3 -10.50 14.92 4.07
CA VAL A 3 -10.16 13.70 4.81
C VAL A 3 -8.82 13.18 4.27
N LEU A 4 -7.88 12.86 5.16
CA LEU A 4 -6.58 12.32 4.77
C LEU A 4 -6.76 10.88 4.28
N ASN A 5 -6.14 10.53 3.14
CA ASN A 5 -6.29 9.21 2.52
C ASN A 5 -7.77 8.82 2.35
N ASP A 6 -8.58 9.72 1.82
CA ASP A 6 -10.00 9.49 1.57
C ASP A 6 -10.20 8.31 0.61
N THR A 7 -10.68 7.17 1.12
CA THR A 7 -10.87 5.93 0.35
C THR A 7 -12.27 5.80 -0.24
N THR A 8 -13.09 6.85 -0.26
CA THR A 8 -14.46 6.80 -0.80
C THR A 8 -14.49 6.44 -2.29
N ASP A 9 -13.53 6.95 -3.07
CA ASP A 9 -13.31 6.58 -4.46
C ASP A 9 -11.83 6.74 -4.87
N THR A 10 -11.46 6.16 -6.00
CA THR A 10 -10.08 6.18 -6.51
C THR A 10 -9.53 7.60 -6.71
N LEU A 11 -10.32 8.53 -7.27
CA LEU A 11 -9.86 9.89 -7.53
C LEU A 11 -9.66 10.66 -6.22
N SER A 12 -10.56 10.47 -5.26
CA SER A 12 -10.46 11.05 -3.91
C SER A 12 -9.23 10.53 -3.18
N LEU A 13 -8.95 9.23 -3.26
CA LEU A 13 -7.74 8.64 -2.69
C LEU A 13 -6.47 9.21 -3.31
N LEU A 14 -6.42 9.29 -4.65
CA LEU A 14 -5.25 9.82 -5.37
C LEU A 14 -4.96 11.29 -5.02
N LYS A 15 -5.98 12.12 -4.81
CA LYS A 15 -5.82 13.55 -4.45
C LYS A 15 -5.34 13.73 -3.00
N THR A 16 -5.83 12.88 -2.09
CA THR A 16 -5.67 13.07 -0.65
C THR A 16 -4.58 12.21 -0.02
N ARG A 17 -4.03 11.22 -0.74
CA ARG A 17 -2.95 10.37 -0.25
C ARG A 17 -1.74 11.21 0.17
N ARG A 18 -1.20 10.93 1.36
CA ARG A 18 0.05 11.53 1.87
C ARG A 18 1.01 10.46 2.34
N SER A 19 2.30 10.80 2.34
CA SER A 19 3.34 9.94 2.91
C SER A 19 3.47 10.21 4.41
N THR A 20 3.50 9.16 5.21
CA THR A 20 3.69 9.23 6.67
C THR A 20 5.12 8.86 7.01
N VAL A 21 5.75 9.60 7.93
CA VAL A 21 7.10 9.26 8.43
C VAL A 21 7.01 8.10 9.41
N ALA A 22 8.00 7.20 9.41
CA ALA A 22 7.99 6.01 10.28
C ALA A 22 7.80 6.34 11.77
N LYS A 23 8.39 7.45 12.25
CA LYS A 23 8.24 7.92 13.64
C LYS A 23 6.80 8.28 14.04
N ALA A 24 5.94 8.59 13.07
CA ALA A 24 4.53 8.92 13.29
C ALA A 24 3.61 7.71 13.14
N MET A 25 4.13 6.53 12.79
CA MET A 25 3.37 5.29 12.77
C MET A 25 3.15 4.78 14.19
N VAL A 26 1.99 4.19 14.44
CA VAL A 26 1.57 3.65 15.74
C VAL A 26 1.09 2.21 15.57
N PRO A 27 1.16 1.36 16.62
CA PRO A 27 0.61 0.02 16.55
C PRO A 27 -0.94 0.03 16.51
N PRO A 28 -1.56 -1.06 16.00
CA PRO A 28 -0.92 -2.23 15.40
C PRO A 28 -0.50 -1.98 13.94
N GLY A 29 0.51 -2.74 13.49
CA GLY A 29 0.76 -2.90 12.05
C GLY A 29 -0.31 -3.76 11.37
N PRO A 30 -0.24 -3.94 10.04
CA PRO A 30 -1.12 -4.85 9.32
C PRO A 30 -0.94 -6.29 9.81
N SER A 31 -2.02 -7.08 9.80
CA SER A 31 -1.93 -8.53 10.02
C SER A 31 -1.18 -9.23 8.89
N PRO A 32 -0.76 -10.50 9.07
CA PRO A 32 -0.18 -11.30 7.98
C PRO A 32 -1.09 -11.37 6.75
N GLU A 33 -2.40 -11.56 6.95
CA GLU A 33 -3.40 -11.66 5.89
C GLU A 33 -3.56 -10.33 5.14
N GLN A 34 -3.59 -9.21 5.87
CA GLN A 34 -3.65 -7.87 5.26
C GLN A 34 -2.39 -7.56 4.46
N THR A 35 -1.22 -7.98 4.97
CA THR A 35 0.06 -7.81 4.26
C THR A 35 0.06 -8.60 2.95
N GLN A 36 -0.40 -9.85 2.99
CA GLN A 36 -0.54 -10.69 1.80
C GLN A 36 -1.46 -10.04 0.76
N GLU A 37 -2.66 -9.57 1.17
CA GLU A 37 -3.61 -8.91 0.28
C GLU A 37 -3.00 -7.66 -0.40
N LEU A 38 -2.27 -6.84 0.36
CA LEU A 38 -1.61 -5.64 -0.18
C LEU A 38 -0.55 -5.99 -1.23
N LEU A 39 0.26 -7.03 -0.98
CA LEU A 39 1.29 -7.48 -1.91
C LEU A 39 0.69 -8.09 -3.18
N GLU A 40 -0.39 -8.86 -3.07
CA GLU A 40 -1.12 -9.42 -4.20
C GLU A 40 -1.69 -8.32 -5.11
N ILE A 41 -2.31 -7.30 -4.52
CA ILE A 41 -2.82 -6.14 -5.26
C ILE A 41 -1.68 -5.40 -5.95
N ALA A 42 -0.57 -5.14 -5.23
CA ALA A 42 0.58 -4.43 -5.77
C ALA A 42 1.26 -5.17 -6.94
N ALA A 43 1.27 -6.50 -6.90
CA ALA A 43 1.88 -7.33 -7.94
C ALA A 43 1.13 -7.27 -9.29
N ARG A 44 -0.11 -6.75 -9.34
CA ARG A 44 -0.90 -6.61 -10.57
C ARG A 44 -0.55 -5.39 -11.43
N VAL A 45 0.39 -4.56 -11.00
CA VAL A 45 0.88 -3.43 -11.80
C VAL A 45 1.34 -3.97 -13.16
N PRO A 46 1.02 -3.28 -14.28
CA PRO A 46 1.44 -3.74 -15.59
C PRO A 46 2.97 -3.73 -15.69
N ASP A 47 3.52 -4.82 -16.21
CA ASP A 47 4.94 -4.89 -16.59
C ASP A 47 5.09 -5.10 -18.10
N HIS A 48 6.18 -4.57 -18.64
CA HIS A 48 6.50 -4.77 -20.04
C HIS A 48 7.01 -6.21 -20.22
N GLY A 49 6.24 -7.02 -20.95
CA GLY A 49 6.61 -8.40 -21.26
C GLY A 49 5.98 -9.47 -20.36
N LYS A 50 5.14 -9.10 -19.38
CA LYS A 50 4.48 -10.02 -18.43
C LYS A 50 5.45 -10.92 -17.65
N LEU A 51 6.62 -10.40 -17.31
CA LEU A 51 7.69 -11.06 -16.60
C LEU A 51 7.46 -11.14 -15.09
N ALA A 52 6.55 -10.31 -14.54
CA ALA A 52 6.38 -10.15 -13.09
C ALA A 52 7.73 -9.99 -12.33
N PRO A 53 8.54 -8.97 -12.67
CA PRO A 53 9.92 -8.87 -12.19
C PRO A 53 10.04 -8.43 -10.71
N TRP A 54 8.93 -8.09 -10.05
CA TRP A 54 8.93 -7.59 -8.68
C TRP A 54 9.38 -8.66 -7.69
N ARG A 55 10.17 -8.25 -6.70
CA ARG A 55 10.53 -9.06 -5.53
C ARG A 55 10.25 -8.23 -4.29
N PHE A 56 9.37 -8.71 -3.43
CA PHE A 56 9.06 -8.08 -2.14
C PHE A 56 9.89 -8.77 -1.05
N ILE A 57 10.56 -7.98 -0.23
CA ILE A 57 11.28 -8.46 0.95
C ILE A 57 10.55 -7.87 2.16
N LEU A 58 9.89 -8.73 2.92
CA LEU A 58 9.22 -8.34 4.15
C LEU A 58 10.20 -8.46 5.32
N PHE A 59 10.32 -7.39 6.10
CA PHE A 59 10.99 -7.39 7.40
C PHE A 59 9.90 -7.36 8.47
N GLU A 60 9.86 -8.39 9.31
CA GLU A 60 8.89 -8.54 10.40
C GLU A 60 9.57 -9.03 11.67
N GLY A 61 9.06 -8.63 12.84
CA GLY A 61 9.64 -8.92 14.16
C GLY A 61 9.15 -7.95 15.24
#